data_AF-A0A2D6TXT7-F1
#
_entry.id   AF-A0A2D6TXT7-F1
#
_cell.length_a   1.000
_cell.length_b   1.000
_cell.length_c   1.000
_cell.angle_alpha   90.00
_cell.angle_beta   90.00
_cell.angle_gamma   90.00
#
_symmetry.space_group_name_H-M   'P 1'
#
loop_
_entity.id
_entity.type
_entity.pdbx_description
1 polymer ?
#
loop_
_entity_poly.entity_id
_entity_poly.type
_entity_poly.pdbx_seq_one_letter_code
_entity_poly.pdbx_strand_id
1 'polypeptide(L)'
;MGQLAVAIVVLNRVKDHRFPNTICEVITQGPTLSWTENFPVRHRCQFSWYCDGRSDKPKHKEKWENSLKIASLVLAYKENVNDIIFILDDATFYHADYVYPAWRKSKKQIVQIGDHIFYKWL
;
A
#
# COMPACT_ATOMS: atom_id res chain seq x y z
N MET A 1 -10.86 5.75 -6.53
CA MET A 1 -11.22 4.80 -5.44
C MET A 1 -10.07 3.87 -5.06
N GLY A 2 -9.48 3.10 -5.98
CA GLY A 2 -8.36 2.19 -5.64
C GLY A 2 -7.14 2.86 -4.98
N GLN A 3 -6.73 4.04 -5.45
CA GLN A 3 -5.60 4.79 -4.86
C GLN A 3 -5.84 5.18 -3.38
N LEU A 4 -7.06 5.59 -3.04
CA LEU A 4 -7.46 5.90 -1.67
C LEU A 4 -7.37 4.66 -0.77
N ALA A 5 -7.89 3.53 -1.24
CA ALA A 5 -7.87 2.28 -0.49
C ALA A 5 -6.44 1.78 -0.23
N VAL A 6 -5.55 1.87 -1.21
CA VAL A 6 -4.13 1.52 -1.04
C VAL A 6 -3.43 2.45 -0.04
N ALA A 7 -3.74 3.75 -0.07
CA ALA A 7 -3.17 4.71 0.89
C ALA A 7 -3.65 4.44 2.33
N ILE A 8 -4.89 3.99 2.52
CA ILE A 8 -5.39 3.54 3.83
C ILE A 8 -4.61 2.31 4.32
N VAL A 9 -4.33 1.34 3.44
CA VAL A 9 -3.49 0.17 3.79
C VAL A 9 -2.10 0.60 4.29
N VAL A 10 -1.49 1.64 3.69
CA VAL A 10 -0.21 2.19 4.18
C VAL A 10 -0.34 2.69 5.61
N LEU A 11 -1.36 3.48 5.92
CA LEU A 11 -1.58 3.97 7.28
C LEU A 11 -1.90 2.85 8.28
N ASN A 12 -2.67 1.85 7.87
CA ASN A 12 -2.98 0.68 8.70
C ASN A 12 -1.73 -0.12 9.03
N ARG A 13 -0.80 -0.27 8.08
CA ARG A 13 0.50 -0.88 8.34
C ARG A 13 1.31 -0.06 9.33
N VAL A 14 1.37 1.25 9.18
CA VAL A 14 2.06 2.13 10.15
C VAL A 14 1.48 1.99 11.57
N LYS A 15 0.18 1.75 11.71
CA LYS A 15 -0.52 1.55 12.99
C LYS A 15 -0.31 0.14 13.57
N ASP A 16 0.02 -0.85 12.77
CA ASP A 16 0.13 -2.26 13.16
C ASP A 16 1.58 -2.62 13.50
N HIS A 17 1.82 -3.04 14.74
CA HIS A 17 3.13 -3.42 15.28
C HIS A 17 3.88 -4.52 14.49
N ARG A 18 3.20 -5.24 13.60
CA ARG A 18 3.82 -6.26 12.72
C ARG A 18 4.52 -5.65 11.50
N PHE A 19 4.40 -4.35 11.28
CA PHE A 19 4.98 -3.62 10.16
C PHE A 19 5.85 -2.45 10.67
N PRO A 20 6.67 -1.85 9.80
CA PRO A 20 7.39 -0.63 10.15
C PRO A 20 6.45 0.51 10.59
N ASN A 21 6.95 1.36 11.48
CA ASN A 21 6.15 2.38 12.17
C ASN A 21 6.21 3.76 11.48
N THR A 22 6.85 3.87 10.32
CA THR A 22 6.86 5.08 9.50
C THR A 22 6.33 4.83 8.10
N ILE A 23 5.72 5.86 7.50
CA ILE A 23 5.21 5.79 6.13
C ILE A 23 6.35 5.44 5.15
N CYS A 24 7.51 6.07 5.30
CA CYS A 24 8.66 5.84 4.44
C CYS A 24 9.07 4.37 4.43
N GLU A 25 9.25 3.77 5.61
CA GLU A 25 9.65 2.36 5.71
C GLU A 25 8.57 1.41 5.18
N VAL A 26 7.29 1.74 5.35
CA VAL A 26 6.19 0.94 4.78
C VAL A 26 6.20 0.99 3.25
N ILE A 27 6.34 2.18 2.64
CA ILE A 27 6.29 2.32 1.18
C ILE A 27 7.56 1.79 0.49
N THR A 28 8.69 1.72 1.19
CA THR A 28 9.95 1.14 0.71
C THR A 28 10.19 -0.29 1.21
N GLN A 29 9.19 -0.92 1.83
CA GLN A 29 9.34 -2.28 2.37
C GLN A 29 9.64 -3.30 1.27
N GLY A 30 10.74 -4.05 1.42
CA GLY A 30 11.13 -5.11 0.50
C GLY A 30 12.50 -5.68 0.85
N PRO A 31 12.88 -6.84 0.27
CA PRO A 31 14.23 -7.37 0.40
C PRO A 31 15.23 -6.50 -0.35
N THR A 32 16.43 -6.36 0.21
CA THR A 32 17.58 -5.66 -0.39
C THR A 32 18.61 -6.65 -0.91
N LEU A 33 19.56 -6.18 -1.73
CA LEU A 33 20.64 -7.02 -2.24
C LEU A 33 21.53 -7.49 -1.08
N SER A 34 22.00 -8.74 -1.16
CA SER A 34 22.78 -9.35 -0.07
C SER A 34 24.08 -8.62 0.27
N TRP A 35 24.61 -7.83 -0.67
CA TRP A 35 25.83 -7.04 -0.50
C TRP A 35 25.59 -5.55 -0.21
N THR A 36 24.33 -5.08 -0.17
CA THR A 36 24.01 -3.66 0.10
C THR A 36 22.53 -3.45 0.43
N GLU A 37 22.26 -2.71 1.49
CA GLU A 37 20.90 -2.30 1.88
C GLU A 37 20.33 -1.17 1.02
N ASN A 38 21.19 -0.43 0.30
CA ASN A 38 20.78 0.72 -0.50
C ASN A 38 19.95 0.36 -1.75
N PHE A 39 19.95 -0.91 -2.16
CA PHE A 39 19.34 -1.33 -3.42
C PHE A 39 18.32 -2.46 -3.17
N PRO A 40 17.04 -2.25 -3.53
CA PRO A 40 16.03 -3.28 -3.40
C PRO A 40 16.17 -4.37 -4.47
N VAL A 41 15.77 -5.60 -4.13
CA VAL A 41 15.68 -6.68 -5.11
C VAL A 41 14.51 -6.41 -6.04
N ARG A 42 14.80 -6.34 -7.34
CA ARG A 42 13.83 -6.02 -8.38
C ARG A 42 12.59 -6.93 -8.31
N HIS A 43 11.41 -6.33 -8.43
CA HIS A 43 10.11 -7.02 -8.43
C HIS A 43 9.77 -7.83 -7.17
N ARG A 44 10.44 -7.58 -6.04
CA ARG A 44 10.16 -8.27 -4.76
C ARG A 44 9.69 -7.34 -3.64
N CYS A 45 9.46 -6.07 -3.93
CA CYS A 45 9.00 -5.09 -2.94
C CYS A 45 7.51 -5.15 -2.73
N GLN A 46 7.08 -4.65 -1.58
CA GLN A 46 5.67 -4.47 -1.27
C GLN A 46 4.97 -3.58 -2.30
N PHE A 47 5.60 -2.46 -2.65
CA PHE A 47 5.11 -1.54 -3.67
C PHE A 47 6.02 -1.61 -4.88
N SER A 48 5.46 -1.96 -6.04
CA SER A 48 6.23 -2.26 -7.25
C SER A 48 7.06 -1.08 -7.73
N TRP A 49 6.57 0.15 -7.58
CA TRP A 49 7.27 1.36 -8.01
C TRP A 49 8.65 1.51 -7.35
N TYR A 50 8.81 1.05 -6.10
CA TYR A 50 10.07 1.20 -5.37
C TYR A 50 11.21 0.35 -5.96
N CYS A 51 10.89 -0.75 -6.64
CA CYS A 51 11.90 -1.63 -7.25
C CYS A 51 11.55 -2.11 -8.64
N ASP A 52 10.87 -1.27 -9.42
CA ASP A 52 10.65 -1.51 -10.85
C ASP A 52 11.88 -1.11 -11.71
N GLY A 53 12.84 -0.38 -11.12
CA GLY A 53 14.04 0.14 -11.76
C GLY A 53 13.80 1.38 -12.63
N ARG A 54 12.67 2.07 -12.44
CA ARG A 54 12.31 3.31 -13.14
C ARG A 54 12.66 4.51 -12.27
N SER A 55 12.62 5.70 -12.89
CA SER A 55 12.85 6.95 -12.16
C SER A 55 11.60 7.34 -11.37
N ASP A 56 11.80 7.68 -10.10
CA ASP A 56 10.74 8.22 -9.23
C ASP A 56 10.35 9.67 -9.55
N LYS A 57 11.00 10.30 -10.54
CA LYS A 57 10.63 11.65 -11.01
C LYS A 57 9.33 11.57 -11.82
N PRO A 58 8.21 12.15 -11.35
CA PRO A 58 6.93 12.06 -12.05
C PRO A 58 6.98 12.81 -13.39
N LYS A 59 6.61 12.12 -14.48
CA LYS A 59 6.54 12.72 -15.82
C LYS A 59 5.16 13.30 -16.14
N HIS A 60 4.10 12.73 -15.58
CA HIS A 60 2.72 13.13 -15.83
C HIS A 60 2.21 14.03 -14.70
N LYS A 61 2.26 15.34 -14.93
CA LYS A 61 1.93 16.36 -13.92
C LYS A 61 0.52 16.18 -13.32
N GLU A 62 -0.50 15.96 -14.15
CA GLU A 62 -1.88 15.79 -13.68
C GLU A 62 -2.05 14.57 -12.77
N LYS A 63 -1.48 13.42 -13.16
CA LYS A 63 -1.53 12.19 -12.35
C LYS A 63 -0.77 12.34 -11.04
N TRP A 64 0.35 13.07 -11.07
CA TRP A 64 1.11 13.42 -9.88
C TRP A 64 0.30 14.29 -8.92
N GLU A 65 -0.30 15.38 -9.42
CA GLU A 65 -1.15 16.27 -8.63
C GLU A 65 -2.35 15.53 -8.02
N ASN A 66 -2.99 14.64 -8.78
CA ASN A 66 -4.08 13.81 -8.26
C ASN A 66 -3.60 12.88 -7.14
N SER A 67 -2.41 12.28 -7.29
CA SER A 67 -1.82 11.41 -6.27
C SER A 67 -1.48 12.19 -4.99
N LEU A 68 -0.96 13.42 -5.13
CA LEU A 68 -0.73 14.33 -4.00
C LEU A 68 -2.02 14.71 -3.28
N LYS A 69 -3.09 15.04 -4.02
CA LYS A 69 -4.40 15.35 -3.42
C LYS A 69 -4.93 14.19 -2.58
N ILE A 70 -4.83 12.96 -3.11
CA ILE A 70 -5.26 11.76 -2.39
C ILE A 70 -4.39 11.52 -1.16
N ALA A 71 -3.07 11.67 -1.28
CA ALA A 71 -2.17 11.54 -0.13
C ALA A 71 -2.50 12.56 0.97
N SER A 72 -2.70 13.83 0.61
CA SER A 72 -3.10 14.88 1.55
C SER A 72 -4.45 14.58 2.21
N LEU A 73 -5.43 14.08 1.44
CA LEU A 73 -6.72 13.65 1.97
C LEU A 73 -6.53 12.54 3.00
N VAL A 74 -5.81 11.48 2.68
CA VAL A 74 -5.60 10.33 3.58
C VAL A 74 -4.89 10.74 4.86
N LEU A 75 -3.90 11.62 4.76
CA LEU A 75 -3.18 12.13 5.92
C LEU A 75 -4.03 13.04 6.81
N ALA A 76 -4.89 13.88 6.21
CA ALA A 76 -5.78 14.77 6.96
C ALA A 76 -6.96 14.03 7.61
N TYR A 77 -7.46 12.95 6.99
CA TYR A 77 -8.63 12.20 7.45
C TYR A 77 -8.30 11.09 8.44
N LYS A 78 -7.07 11.03 8.97
CA LYS A 78 -6.67 10.11 10.06
C LYS A 78 -7.60 10.20 11.29
N GLU A 79 -8.40 11.27 11.42
CA GLU A 79 -9.27 11.52 12.58
C GLU A 79 -10.77 11.69 12.29
N ASN A 80 -11.22 11.66 11.03
CA ASN A 80 -12.65 11.83 10.69
C ASN A 80 -13.14 10.75 9.72
N VAL A 81 -14.13 9.95 10.16
CA VAL A 81 -14.52 8.69 9.52
C VAL A 81 -15.50 8.93 8.37
N ASN A 82 -15.10 8.51 7.16
CA ASN A 82 -16.00 8.21 6.04
C ASN A 82 -16.20 6.68 5.97
N ASP A 83 -17.32 6.20 5.40
CA ASP A 83 -17.68 4.77 5.32
C ASP A 83 -16.56 3.85 4.74
N ILE A 84 -15.76 4.36 3.81
CA ILE A 84 -14.64 3.60 3.20
C ILE A 84 -13.52 3.35 4.20
N ILE A 85 -13.21 4.32 5.07
CA ILE A 85 -12.20 4.14 6.12
C ILE A 85 -12.70 3.06 7.08
N PHE A 86 -13.98 3.10 7.44
CA PHE A 86 -14.59 2.10 8.31
C PHE A 86 -14.52 0.67 7.72
N ILE A 87 -14.82 0.51 6.43
CA ILE A 87 -14.71 -0.80 5.75
C ILE A 87 -13.25 -1.29 5.76
N LEU A 88 -12.28 -0.40 5.58
CA LEU A 88 -10.87 -0.73 5.47
C LEU A 88 -10.09 -0.61 6.80
N ASP A 89 -10.74 -0.44 7.95
CA ASP A 89 -10.13 -0.02 9.23
C ASP A 89 -9.00 -0.95 9.75
N ASP A 90 -8.91 -2.17 9.21
CA ASP A 90 -7.85 -3.14 9.52
C ASP A 90 -7.15 -3.74 8.29
N ALA A 91 -7.47 -3.24 7.09
CA ALA A 91 -6.92 -3.79 5.86
C ALA A 91 -5.41 -3.53 5.79
N THR A 92 -4.61 -4.59 5.84
CA THR A 92 -3.13 -4.54 5.79
C THR A 92 -2.56 -5.27 4.56
N PHE A 93 -3.42 -5.98 3.83
CA PHE A 93 -3.07 -6.73 2.64
C PHE A 93 -4.06 -6.42 1.52
N TYR A 94 -3.55 -6.48 0.29
CA TYR A 94 -4.37 -6.49 -0.90
C TYR A 94 -3.64 -7.19 -2.04
N HIS A 95 -4.38 -7.63 -3.05
CA HIS A 95 -3.81 -8.05 -4.33
C HIS A 95 -4.75 -7.69 -5.47
N ALA A 96 -4.22 -7.64 -6.69
CA ALA A 96 -5.06 -7.52 -7.87
C ALA A 96 -5.80 -8.84 -8.13
N ASP A 97 -7.04 -8.79 -8.57
CA ASP A 97 -7.93 -9.95 -8.76
C ASP A 97 -7.41 -11.00 -9.76
N TYR A 98 -6.51 -10.61 -10.66
CA TYR A 98 -5.78 -11.49 -11.57
C TYR A 98 -4.52 -12.15 -10.96
N VAL A 99 -4.22 -11.92 -9.67
CA VAL A 99 -3.08 -12.51 -8.94
C VAL A 99 -3.57 -13.40 -7.81
N TYR A 100 -2.91 -14.55 -7.59
CA TYR A 100 -3.32 -15.55 -6.60
C TYR A 100 -2.22 -15.84 -5.58
N PRO A 101 -1.97 -14.92 -4.62
CA PRO A 101 -0.90 -15.12 -3.65
C PRO A 101 -1.29 -16.21 -2.63
N ALA A 102 -0.33 -17.06 -2.27
CA ALA A 102 -0.54 -18.16 -1.32
C ALA A 102 -1.05 -17.67 0.06
N TRP A 103 -0.57 -16.50 0.51
CA TRP A 103 -0.95 -15.93 1.80
C TRP A 103 -2.44 -15.59 1.89
N ARG A 104 -3.16 -15.41 0.76
CA ARG A 104 -4.59 -15.01 0.78
C ARG A 104 -5.47 -16.00 1.54
N LYS A 105 -5.09 -17.28 1.56
CA LYS A 105 -5.80 -18.35 2.29
C LYS A 105 -5.70 -18.21 3.82
N SER A 106 -4.72 -17.44 4.30
CA SER A 106 -4.44 -17.23 5.73
C SER A 106 -4.95 -15.87 6.24
N LYS A 107 -5.81 -15.19 5.47
CA LYS A 107 -6.28 -13.83 5.74
C LYS A 107 -7.80 -13.77 5.52
N LYS A 108 -8.46 -12.86 6.22
CA LYS A 108 -9.90 -12.60 6.06
C LYS A 108 -10.11 -11.57 4.97
N GLN A 109 -10.79 -11.94 3.88
CA GLN A 109 -11.21 -10.99 2.86
C GLN A 109 -12.23 -10.01 3.45
N ILE A 110 -12.05 -8.73 3.17
CA ILE A 110 -12.91 -7.64 3.65
C ILE A 110 -13.83 -7.18 2.52
N VAL A 111 -13.24 -6.71 1.42
CA VAL A 111 -13.95 -6.05 0.32
C VAL A 111 -13.10 -6.10 -0.96
N GLN A 112 -13.76 -5.98 -2.11
CA GLN A 112 -13.11 -5.73 -3.39
C GLN A 112 -13.46 -4.31 -3.87
N ILE A 113 -12.44 -3.52 -4.26
CA ILE A 113 -12.60 -2.16 -4.79
C ILE A 113 -11.88 -2.07 -6.13
N GLY A 114 -12.65 -2.02 -7.21
CA GLY A 114 -12.13 -2.21 -8.57
C GLY A 114 -11.42 -3.56 -8.68
N ASP A 115 -10.22 -3.56 -9.25
CA ASP A 115 -9.45 -4.77 -9.46
C ASP A 115 -8.70 -5.25 -8.20
N HIS A 116 -8.87 -4.59 -7.05
CA HIS A 116 -8.11 -4.92 -5.83
C HIS A 116 -9.00 -5.56 -4.76
N ILE A 117 -8.56 -6.70 -4.24
CA ILE A 117 -9.20 -7.42 -3.14
C ILE A 117 -8.40 -7.16 -1.86
N PHE A 118 -9.07 -6.68 -0.81
CA PHE A 118 -8.47 -6.25 0.45
C PHE A 118 -8.72 -7.29 1.55
N TYR A 119 -7.74 -7.43 2.44
CA TYR A 119 -7.76 -8.41 3.52
C TYR A 119 -7.20 -7.85 4.83
N LYS A 120 -7.65 -8.46 5.93
CA LYS A 120 -7.03 -8.33 7.25
C LYS A 120 -6.57 -9.68 7.78
N TRP A 121 -5.87 -9.62 8.91
CA TRP A 121 -5.58 -10.79 9.72
C TRP A 121 -6.87 -11.55 10.09
N LEU A 122 -6.76 -12.87 10.24
CA LEU A 122 -7.85 -13.69 10.79
C LEU A 122 -8.14 -13.30 12.23
#